data_AF-A0A8T2QE54-F1
#
_entry.id   AF-A0A8T2QE54-F1
#
_cell.length_a   1.000
_cell.length_b   1.000
_cell.length_c   1.000
_cell.angle_alpha   90.00
_cell.angle_beta   90.00
_cell.angle_gamma   90.00
#
_symmetry.space_group_name_H-M   'P 1'
#
loop_
_entity.id
_entity.type
_entity.pdbx_description
1 polymer ?
#
loop_
_entity_poly.entity_id
_entity_poly.type
_entity_poly.pdbx_seq_one_letter_code
_entity_poly.pdbx_strand_id
1 'polypeptide(L)'
;MDVAELSRSRHDEPTSEYYIIYAEIPDVSFKLKTSLFTRLQANIILIDVLGCIQVPVRSFLPAEIVEVIPFTNKSVSEIFKLDPASPFARQSTKTVQICNERVHKDGTTVMDGEAAACTTSLESLQTVLQSPLLLGPHNAASLKAVVTDPRLQCCSDFTGKVVEVRLEADEQRRHAICHSLMYPSAVYLCHYVPHGRLYSVTLKPSNADDQQLVQAVGICHMDTRGWHPLHLAFLNLRTTPGHGEACHWLLKGSIAFVNGA
;
A
#
# COMPACT_ATOMS: atom_id res chain seq x y z
N MET A 1 17.58 24.04 45.94
CA MET A 1 18.97 23.57 45.74
C MET A 1 18.85 22.35 44.85
N ASP A 2 19.28 22.32 43.60
CA ASP A 2 20.10 23.26 42.84
C ASP A 2 19.74 23.17 41.35
N VAL A 3 20.09 24.23 40.63
CA VAL A 3 19.81 24.49 39.21
C VAL A 3 20.91 23.90 38.33
N ALA A 4 20.55 23.40 37.15
CA ALA A 4 21.44 23.47 35.97
C ALA A 4 20.62 23.62 34.69
N GLU A 5 20.45 24.89 34.30
CA GLU A 5 20.07 25.36 32.98
C GLU A 5 21.06 24.87 31.91
N LEU A 6 20.56 24.55 30.70
CA LEU A 6 21.27 24.85 29.47
C LEU A 6 20.27 25.25 28.37
N SER A 7 20.12 26.58 28.28
CA SER A 7 19.80 27.41 27.11
C SER A 7 18.66 27.03 26.16
N ARG A 8 17.65 27.90 26.18
CA ARG A 8 16.78 28.22 25.03
C ARG A 8 17.62 28.67 23.83
N SER A 9 17.35 28.09 22.66
CA SER A 9 17.39 28.83 21.40
C SER A 9 15.95 28.96 20.91
N ARG A 10 15.46 30.20 20.90
CA ARG A 10 14.21 30.61 20.26
C ARG A 10 14.45 30.60 18.75
N HIS A 11 13.77 29.72 18.03
CA HIS A 11 13.32 29.98 16.67
C HIS A 11 11.82 29.68 16.63
N ASP A 12 11.06 30.71 16.28
CA ASP A 12 9.64 30.65 15.98
C ASP A 12 9.41 29.65 14.83
N GLU A 13 8.71 28.56 15.11
CA GLU A 13 7.85 27.85 14.16
C GLU A 13 6.94 26.89 14.94
N PRO A 14 5.63 26.81 14.66
CA PRO A 14 4.76 25.91 15.40
C PRO A 14 5.05 24.47 14.96
N THR A 15 5.77 23.72 15.80
CA THR A 15 6.02 22.30 15.61
C THR A 15 4.71 21.52 15.70
N SER A 16 4.13 21.20 14.54
CA SER A 16 2.98 20.30 14.41
C SER A 16 3.40 18.87 14.77
N GLU A 17 2.90 18.34 15.87
CA GLU A 17 3.02 16.94 16.25
C GLU A 17 2.08 16.07 15.39
N TYR A 18 2.56 14.94 14.86
CA TYR A 18 1.79 14.00 14.02
C TYR A 18 1.56 12.68 14.78
N TYR A 19 0.34 12.14 14.76
CA TYR A 19 -0.04 10.90 15.46
C TYR A 19 -0.53 9.80 14.52
N ILE A 20 -0.21 8.55 14.87
CA ILE A 20 -0.70 7.29 14.29
C ILE A 20 -2.01 6.91 14.95
N ILE A 21 -2.84 6.23 14.15
CA ILE A 21 -4.12 5.67 14.53
C ILE A 21 -3.91 4.52 15.50
N TYR A 22 -4.09 4.79 16.79
CA TYR A 22 -4.54 3.78 17.74
C TYR A 22 -6.05 3.92 17.85
N ALA A 23 -6.77 2.85 17.52
CA ALA A 23 -8.22 2.81 17.63
C ALA A 23 -8.63 2.68 19.10
N GLU A 24 -8.79 3.83 19.75
CA GLU A 24 -9.80 4.15 20.77
C GLU A 24 -9.58 5.63 21.12
N ILE A 25 -10.37 6.55 20.54
CA ILE A 25 -10.74 7.90 21.04
C ILE A 25 -11.46 8.65 19.89
N PRO A 26 -12.67 9.17 20.10
CA PRO A 26 -13.29 10.13 19.19
C PRO A 26 -12.62 11.51 19.30
N ASP A 27 -12.52 12.26 18.19
CA ASP A 27 -11.99 13.64 18.03
C ASP A 27 -10.50 13.89 17.69
N VAL A 28 -9.82 12.95 17.02
CA VAL A 28 -8.45 13.22 16.51
C VAL A 28 -8.47 13.84 15.10
N SER A 29 -7.83 15.00 14.95
CA SER A 29 -7.50 15.61 13.65
C SER A 29 -6.14 15.09 13.19
N PHE A 30 -6.00 14.65 11.94
CA PHE A 30 -4.77 14.12 11.35
C PHE A 30 -4.44 14.84 10.05
N LYS A 31 -3.14 14.88 9.74
CA LYS A 31 -2.60 15.42 8.49
C LYS A 31 -1.87 14.31 7.76
N LEU A 32 -2.40 13.88 6.61
CA LEU A 32 -1.73 12.96 5.71
C LEU A 32 -0.65 13.76 4.96
N LYS A 33 0.55 13.85 5.53
CA LYS A 33 1.72 14.38 4.83
C LYS A 33 2.52 13.19 4.32
N THR A 34 2.64 13.08 2.99
CA THR A 34 3.32 11.95 2.32
C THR A 34 4.84 12.02 2.38
N SER A 35 5.40 13.03 3.03
CA SER A 35 6.78 13.03 3.48
C SER A 35 6.92 13.80 4.79
N LEU A 36 7.31 13.09 5.86
CA LEU A 36 8.21 13.50 6.95
C LEU A 36 7.97 12.60 8.18
N PHE A 37 9.07 11.96 8.59
CA PHE A 37 9.17 10.93 9.62
C PHE A 37 8.70 11.43 10.98
N THR A 38 7.79 10.70 11.62
CA THR A 38 7.48 10.90 13.03
C THR A 38 7.60 9.57 13.77
N ARG A 39 8.48 9.55 14.78
CA ARG A 39 8.77 8.40 15.63
C ARG A 39 7.74 8.41 16.76
N LEU A 40 6.75 7.52 16.72
CA LEU A 40 5.88 7.32 17.88
C LEU A 40 6.51 6.37 18.87
N GLN A 41 6.26 6.63 20.16
CA GLN A 41 6.75 5.83 21.28
C GLN A 41 6.03 4.49 21.45
N ALA A 42 5.43 3.94 20.39
CA ALA A 42 5.06 2.53 20.29
C ALA A 42 5.05 2.12 18.81
N ASN A 43 6.07 1.34 18.43
CA ASN A 43 6.28 0.34 17.36
C ASN A 43 5.37 0.21 16.11
N ILE A 44 4.58 1.19 15.74
CA ILE A 44 3.87 1.22 14.45
C ILE A 44 4.40 2.42 13.68
N ILE A 45 4.81 2.24 12.42
CA ILE A 45 5.21 3.37 11.56
C ILE A 45 4.68 3.17 10.14
N LEU A 46 4.12 4.26 9.58
CA LEU A 46 3.53 4.35 8.25
C LEU A 46 4.63 4.52 7.17
N ILE A 47 4.77 3.58 6.24
CA ILE A 47 5.77 3.63 5.15
C ILE A 47 5.11 3.50 3.78
N ASP A 48 5.22 4.53 2.95
CA ASP A 48 4.96 4.38 1.52
C ASP A 48 6.18 3.74 0.84
N VAL A 49 6.16 2.42 0.64
CA VAL A 49 7.31 1.63 0.15
C VAL A 49 7.61 1.91 -1.33
N LEU A 50 6.65 2.47 -2.08
CA LEU A 50 6.82 2.76 -3.51
C LEU A 50 7.29 4.19 -3.78
N GLY A 51 7.39 5.03 -2.75
CA GLY A 51 7.43 6.47 -2.94
C GLY A 51 6.14 6.95 -3.58
N CYS A 52 5.88 8.26 -3.50
CA CYS A 52 4.61 8.79 -3.92
C CYS A 52 4.50 8.88 -5.46
N ILE A 53 4.40 7.73 -6.12
CA ILE A 53 4.33 7.62 -7.57
C ILE A 53 2.85 7.65 -7.93
N GLN A 54 2.41 8.74 -8.56
CA GLN A 54 1.09 8.80 -9.17
C GLN A 54 1.06 7.84 -10.36
N VAL A 55 0.59 6.62 -10.10
CA VAL A 55 0.34 5.64 -11.14
C VAL A 55 -0.97 6.04 -11.84
N PRO A 56 -0.96 6.39 -13.14
CA PRO A 56 -2.18 6.78 -13.82
C PRO A 56 -3.15 5.60 -13.87
N VAL A 57 -4.45 5.87 -13.92
CA VAL A 57 -5.45 4.82 -14.14
C VAL A 57 -5.24 4.28 -15.56
N ARG A 58 -5.14 2.95 -15.68
CA ARG A 58 -4.99 2.24 -16.95
C ARG A 58 -6.00 1.12 -17.00
N SER A 59 -6.43 0.77 -18.20
CA SER A 59 -7.30 -0.39 -18.43
C SER A 59 -6.45 -1.64 -18.65
N PHE A 60 -7.01 -2.80 -18.32
CA PHE A 60 -6.47 -4.06 -18.79
C PHE A 60 -6.53 -4.09 -20.32
N LEU A 61 -5.54 -4.75 -20.92
CA LEU A 61 -5.65 -5.12 -22.33
C LEU A 61 -6.67 -6.27 -22.43
N PRO A 62 -7.44 -6.34 -23.52
CA PRO A 62 -8.22 -7.53 -23.86
C PRO A 62 -7.35 -8.77 -23.85
N ALA A 63 -7.91 -9.91 -23.42
CA ALA A 63 -7.18 -11.16 -23.29
C ALA A 63 -6.45 -11.56 -24.60
N GLU A 64 -7.09 -11.34 -25.75
CA GLU A 64 -6.55 -11.63 -27.08
C GLU A 64 -5.28 -10.83 -27.39
N ILE A 65 -5.17 -9.61 -26.83
CA ILE A 65 -3.98 -8.77 -26.98
C ILE A 65 -2.88 -9.21 -26.00
N VAL A 66 -3.26 -9.60 -24.78
CA VAL A 66 -2.29 -10.09 -23.77
C VAL A 66 -1.60 -11.39 -24.24
N GLU A 67 -2.33 -12.26 -24.96
CA GLU A 67 -1.76 -13.49 -25.51
C GLU A 67 -0.66 -13.25 -26.56
N VAL A 68 -0.77 -12.16 -27.32
CA VAL A 68 0.18 -11.83 -28.40
C VAL A 68 1.27 -10.84 -27.99
N ILE A 69 1.10 -10.14 -26.86
CA ILE A 69 2.11 -9.22 -26.30
C ILE A 69 2.76 -9.90 -25.08
N PRO A 70 3.95 -10.50 -25.22
CA PRO A 70 4.63 -11.12 -24.09
C PRO A 70 4.87 -10.11 -22.97
N PHE A 71 4.64 -10.49 -21.71
CA PHE A 71 4.96 -9.63 -20.58
C PHE A 71 6.48 -9.67 -20.27
N THR A 72 7.27 -8.90 -21.02
CA THR A 72 8.74 -8.92 -20.95
C THR A 72 9.34 -7.52 -21.06
N ASN A 73 10.63 -7.39 -20.67
CA ASN A 73 11.38 -6.14 -20.83
C ASN A 73 11.55 -5.75 -22.30
N LYS A 74 11.64 -6.72 -23.22
CA LYS A 74 11.72 -6.46 -24.65
C LYS A 74 10.44 -5.80 -25.16
N SER A 75 9.28 -6.23 -24.68
CA SER A 75 8.00 -5.65 -25.07
C SER A 75 7.89 -4.17 -24.69
N VAL A 76 8.50 -3.76 -23.57
CA VAL A 76 8.55 -2.35 -23.15
C VAL A 76 9.22 -1.47 -24.22
N SER A 77 10.36 -1.91 -24.77
CA SER A 77 11.12 -1.14 -25.77
C SER A 77 10.70 -1.39 -27.21
N GLU A 78 10.34 -2.63 -27.57
CA GLU A 78 10.14 -3.04 -28.97
C GLU A 78 8.66 -2.95 -29.40
N ILE A 79 7.72 -3.30 -28.51
CA ILE A 79 6.28 -3.28 -28.81
C ILE A 79 5.68 -1.93 -28.43
N PHE A 80 5.87 -1.50 -27.19
CA PHE A 80 5.35 -0.22 -26.70
C PHE A 80 6.23 0.97 -27.08
N LYS A 81 7.42 0.74 -27.64
CA LYS A 81 8.33 1.76 -28.15
C LYS A 81 8.64 2.87 -27.15
N LEU A 82 8.74 2.51 -25.87
CA LEU A 82 9.06 3.48 -24.83
C LEU A 82 10.56 3.80 -24.88
N ASP A 83 10.89 5.10 -24.76
CA ASP A 83 12.27 5.54 -24.61
C ASP A 83 12.87 4.97 -23.31
N PRO A 84 13.92 4.13 -23.37
CA PRO A 84 14.58 3.57 -22.18
C PRO A 84 15.09 4.62 -21.19
N ALA A 85 15.39 5.84 -21.67
CA ALA A 85 15.82 6.95 -20.83
C ALA A 85 14.65 7.65 -20.11
N SER A 86 13.39 7.32 -20.43
CA SER A 86 12.22 7.87 -19.74
C SER A 86 12.03 7.23 -18.35
N PRO A 87 11.57 8.00 -17.34
CA PRO A 87 11.19 7.44 -16.04
C PRO A 87 10.13 6.33 -16.16
N PHE A 88 9.18 6.50 -17.09
CA PHE A 88 8.10 5.53 -17.31
C PHE A 88 8.59 4.19 -17.86
N ALA A 89 9.54 4.19 -18.81
CA ALA A 89 10.15 2.95 -19.30
C ALA A 89 10.94 2.23 -18.21
N ARG A 90 11.77 2.96 -17.44
CA ARG A 90 12.52 2.37 -16.33
C ARG A 90 11.61 1.71 -15.30
N GLN A 91 10.49 2.35 -14.95
CA GLN A 91 9.55 1.78 -14.01
C GLN A 91 8.78 0.60 -14.62
N SER A 92 8.43 0.65 -15.91
CA SER A 92 7.79 -0.48 -16.61
C SER A 92 8.70 -1.72 -16.66
N THR A 93 10.00 -1.53 -16.92
CA THR A 93 11.01 -2.59 -16.85
C THR A 93 11.13 -3.15 -15.43
N LYS A 94 11.11 -2.29 -14.39
CA LYS A 94 11.09 -2.73 -12.99
C LYS A 94 9.83 -3.52 -12.65
N THR A 95 8.67 -3.13 -13.17
CA THR A 95 7.41 -3.87 -12.99
C THR A 95 7.53 -5.30 -13.52
N VAL A 96 8.05 -5.46 -14.74
CA VAL A 96 8.31 -6.79 -15.31
C VAL A 96 9.30 -7.57 -14.45
N GLN A 97 10.38 -6.93 -14.00
CA GLN A 97 11.38 -7.56 -13.12
C GLN A 97 10.76 -8.05 -11.80
N ILE A 98 10.00 -7.19 -11.11
CA ILE A 98 9.31 -7.52 -9.86
C ILE A 98 8.41 -8.73 -10.06
N CYS A 99 7.59 -8.72 -11.10
CA CYS A 99 6.66 -9.80 -11.38
C CYS A 99 7.35 -11.12 -11.76
N ASN A 100 8.52 -11.08 -12.40
CA ASN A 100 9.24 -12.28 -12.82
C ASN A 100 10.19 -12.84 -11.76
N GLU A 101 10.75 -11.98 -10.89
CA GLU A 101 11.80 -12.35 -9.93
C GLU A 101 11.28 -12.49 -8.50
N ARG A 102 10.27 -11.69 -8.09
CA ARG A 102 9.75 -11.71 -6.72
C ARG A 102 8.54 -12.60 -6.51
N VAL A 103 7.93 -13.04 -7.60
CA VAL A 103 6.87 -14.05 -7.59
C VAL A 103 7.47 -15.32 -8.17
N HIS A 104 7.64 -16.33 -7.32
CA HIS A 104 8.02 -17.66 -7.77
C HIS A 104 6.92 -18.23 -8.67
N LYS A 105 7.28 -19.17 -9.55
CA LYS A 105 6.32 -19.79 -10.49
C LYS A 105 5.16 -20.54 -9.80
N ASP A 106 5.30 -20.85 -8.51
CA ASP A 106 4.27 -21.47 -7.67
C ASP A 106 3.35 -20.44 -6.95
N GLY A 107 3.54 -19.13 -7.21
CA GLY A 107 2.78 -18.05 -6.58
C GLY A 107 3.25 -17.65 -5.17
N THR A 108 4.39 -18.17 -4.71
CA THR A 108 5.03 -17.73 -3.46
C THR A 108 5.95 -16.53 -3.70
N THR A 109 6.23 -15.74 -2.65
CA THR A 109 7.19 -14.64 -2.73
C THR A 109 8.49 -14.94 -1.99
N VAL A 110 9.42 -14.00 -2.07
CA VAL A 110 10.66 -13.99 -1.26
C VAL A 110 10.37 -13.84 0.24
N MET A 111 9.16 -13.40 0.64
CA MET A 111 8.77 -13.30 2.04
C MET A 111 8.07 -14.59 2.50
N ASP A 112 8.61 -15.21 3.55
CA ASP A 112 8.10 -16.48 4.08
C ASP A 112 6.60 -16.39 4.42
N GLY A 113 5.81 -17.27 3.83
CA GLY A 113 4.36 -17.37 4.05
C GLY A 113 3.52 -16.38 3.24
N GLU A 114 4.13 -15.43 2.54
CA GLU A 114 3.43 -14.52 1.62
C GLU A 114 3.26 -15.18 0.25
N ALA A 115 2.00 -15.24 -0.18
CA ALA A 115 1.65 -15.57 -1.55
C ALA A 115 1.46 -14.28 -2.35
N ALA A 116 1.93 -14.25 -3.59
CA ALA A 116 1.66 -13.15 -4.50
C ALA A 116 1.56 -13.63 -5.95
N ALA A 117 0.89 -12.83 -6.77
CA ALA A 117 0.79 -13.05 -8.20
C ALA A 117 0.68 -11.71 -8.91
N CYS A 118 1.33 -11.60 -10.08
CA CYS A 118 1.05 -10.50 -10.99
C CYS A 118 -0.08 -10.86 -11.95
N THR A 119 -0.92 -9.87 -12.24
CA THR A 119 -2.07 -9.98 -13.15
C THR A 119 -1.92 -8.92 -14.23
N THR A 120 -2.11 -9.33 -15.49
CA THR A 120 -1.93 -8.47 -16.69
C THR A 120 -3.23 -8.32 -17.48
N SER A 121 -4.28 -9.04 -17.09
CA SER A 121 -5.64 -8.99 -17.64
C SER A 121 -6.69 -9.11 -16.52
N LEU A 122 -7.95 -8.78 -16.83
CA LEU A 122 -9.05 -8.93 -15.89
C LEU A 122 -9.28 -10.40 -15.51
N GLU A 123 -9.15 -11.31 -16.48
CA GLU A 123 -9.31 -12.75 -16.32
C GLU A 123 -8.23 -13.30 -15.38
N SER A 124 -6.96 -12.89 -15.58
CA SER A 124 -5.88 -13.28 -14.68
C SER A 124 -6.10 -12.76 -13.25
N LEU A 125 -6.68 -11.56 -13.10
CA LEU A 125 -7.07 -11.03 -11.79
C LEU A 125 -8.16 -11.88 -11.15
N GLN A 126 -9.19 -12.27 -11.90
CA GLN A 126 -10.24 -13.17 -11.39
C GLN A 126 -9.67 -14.52 -10.95
N THR A 127 -8.78 -15.13 -11.75
CA THR A 127 -8.11 -16.39 -11.38
C THR A 127 -7.28 -16.23 -10.10
N VAL A 128 -6.53 -15.14 -9.97
CA VAL A 128 -5.74 -14.84 -8.77
C VAL A 128 -6.64 -14.63 -7.55
N LEU A 129 -7.76 -13.94 -7.70
CA LEU A 129 -8.71 -13.74 -6.61
C LEU A 129 -9.44 -15.03 -6.21
N GLN A 130 -9.57 -16.02 -7.09
CA GLN A 130 -10.09 -17.34 -6.72
C GLN A 130 -9.05 -18.22 -6.00
N SER A 131 -7.78 -17.80 -5.97
CA SER A 131 -6.71 -18.62 -5.41
C SER A 131 -6.85 -18.75 -3.90
N PRO A 132 -6.96 -19.98 -3.36
CA PRO A 132 -6.96 -20.20 -1.92
C PRO A 132 -5.60 -19.86 -1.32
N LEU A 133 -4.53 -19.71 -2.11
CA LEU A 133 -3.23 -19.24 -1.67
C LEU A 133 -3.20 -17.76 -1.31
N LEU A 134 -4.15 -16.93 -1.77
CA LEU A 134 -4.22 -15.52 -1.41
C LEU A 134 -5.35 -15.26 -0.41
N LEU A 135 -6.56 -15.69 -0.76
CA LEU A 135 -7.79 -15.35 -0.03
C LEU A 135 -8.30 -16.49 0.85
N GLY A 136 -7.62 -17.63 0.86
CA GLY A 136 -8.11 -18.83 1.55
C GLY A 136 -9.34 -19.41 0.87
N PRO A 137 -9.95 -20.45 1.46
CA PRO A 137 -11.24 -20.95 1.00
C PRO A 137 -12.31 -19.85 1.14
N HIS A 138 -12.92 -19.48 0.03
CA HIS A 138 -13.97 -18.45 0.01
C HIS A 138 -14.94 -18.65 -1.14
N ASN A 139 -16.09 -17.98 -1.06
CA ASN A 139 -17.02 -17.86 -2.17
C ASN A 139 -16.71 -16.57 -2.93
N ALA A 140 -16.47 -16.64 -4.24
CA ALA A 140 -16.21 -15.45 -5.05
C ALA A 140 -17.33 -14.39 -4.94
N ALA A 141 -18.58 -14.81 -4.71
CA ALA A 141 -19.72 -13.90 -4.54
C ALA A 141 -19.70 -13.13 -3.22
N SER A 142 -18.94 -13.58 -2.20
CA SER A 142 -18.79 -12.84 -0.95
C SER A 142 -17.59 -11.90 -0.97
N LEU A 143 -16.77 -11.89 -2.01
CA LEU A 143 -15.57 -11.07 -2.05
C LEU A 143 -15.93 -9.57 -2.15
N LYS A 144 -15.48 -8.80 -1.17
CA LYS A 144 -15.68 -7.35 -1.09
C LYS A 144 -14.40 -6.62 -1.46
N ALA A 145 -14.50 -5.70 -2.42
CA ALA A 145 -13.43 -4.75 -2.71
C ALA A 145 -13.51 -3.55 -1.74
N VAL A 146 -12.39 -3.22 -1.12
CA VAL A 146 -12.20 -2.07 -0.24
C VAL A 146 -11.12 -1.19 -0.85
N VAL A 147 -11.48 0.06 -1.17
CA VAL A 147 -10.60 1.01 -1.85
C VAL A 147 -10.54 2.33 -1.10
N THR A 148 -9.39 2.99 -1.20
CA THR A 148 -9.22 4.38 -0.77
C THR A 148 -9.92 5.30 -1.76
N ASP A 149 -10.61 6.31 -1.23
CA ASP A 149 -11.31 7.33 -1.99
C ASP A 149 -10.34 8.03 -2.95
N PRO A 150 -10.68 8.19 -4.24
CA PRO A 150 -9.78 8.78 -5.24
C PRO A 150 -9.44 10.25 -4.98
N ARG A 151 -10.15 10.93 -4.07
CA ARG A 151 -9.82 12.29 -3.59
C ARG A 151 -8.57 12.28 -2.68
N LEU A 152 -8.27 11.14 -2.05
CA LEU A 152 -7.04 10.94 -1.28
C LEU A 152 -5.92 10.51 -2.22
N GLN A 153 -5.35 11.49 -2.92
CA GLN A 153 -4.29 11.24 -3.91
C GLN A 153 -2.91 11.24 -3.26
N CYS A 154 -1.97 10.55 -3.92
CA CYS A 154 -0.56 10.71 -3.58
C CYS A 154 -0.14 12.17 -3.75
N CYS A 155 0.72 12.65 -2.84
CA CYS A 155 1.27 14.00 -2.82
C CYS A 155 0.29 15.13 -2.51
N SER A 156 -0.98 14.85 -2.19
CA SER A 156 -1.90 15.88 -1.72
C SER A 156 -1.79 16.03 -0.20
N ASP A 157 -1.62 17.26 0.28
CA ASP A 157 -1.75 17.58 1.70
C ASP A 157 -3.21 17.41 2.11
N PHE A 158 -3.55 16.29 2.75
CA PHE A 158 -4.87 16.09 3.32
C PHE A 158 -4.84 16.41 4.81
N THR A 159 -5.78 17.23 5.27
CA THR A 159 -6.03 17.44 6.71
C THR A 159 -7.50 17.16 6.98
N GLY A 160 -7.78 16.35 7.98
CA GLY A 160 -9.15 15.99 8.35
C GLY A 160 -9.23 15.38 9.74
N LYS A 161 -10.43 14.95 10.12
CA LYS A 161 -10.71 14.24 11.37
C LYS A 161 -11.07 12.79 11.10
N VAL A 162 -10.61 11.87 11.94
CA VAL A 162 -11.09 10.49 11.90
C VAL A 162 -12.50 10.47 12.48
N VAL A 163 -13.43 9.92 11.72
CA VAL A 163 -14.84 9.76 12.13
C VAL A 163 -15.09 8.33 12.58
N GLU A 164 -14.53 7.35 11.85
CA GLU A 164 -14.74 5.93 12.13
C GLU A 164 -13.51 5.13 11.69
N VAL A 165 -13.21 4.06 12.42
CA VAL A 165 -12.23 3.04 12.04
C VAL A 165 -12.92 1.68 12.08
N ARG A 166 -12.86 0.92 10.98
CA ARG A 166 -13.39 -0.43 10.90
C ARG A 166 -12.30 -1.42 10.52
N LEU A 167 -12.20 -2.50 11.28
CA LEU A 167 -11.34 -3.64 10.97
C LEU A 167 -11.99 -4.49 9.88
N GLU A 168 -11.45 -4.45 8.67
CA GLU A 168 -11.93 -5.24 7.52
C GLU A 168 -11.43 -6.68 7.59
N ALA A 169 -10.17 -6.89 8.00
CA ALA A 169 -9.57 -8.20 8.20
C ALA A 169 -8.57 -8.15 9.36
N ASP A 170 -8.63 -9.15 10.24
CA ASP A 170 -7.64 -9.38 11.29
C ASP A 170 -6.56 -10.37 10.85
N GLU A 171 -5.59 -10.64 11.73
CA GLU A 171 -4.45 -11.52 11.48
C GLU A 171 -4.81 -12.97 11.14
N GLN A 172 -6.05 -13.39 11.45
CA GLN A 172 -6.55 -14.74 11.16
C GLN A 172 -7.32 -14.80 9.83
N ARG A 173 -7.78 -13.65 9.32
CA ARG A 173 -8.55 -13.56 8.10
C ARG A 173 -7.68 -13.21 6.91
N ARG A 174 -7.65 -14.13 5.94
CA ARG A 174 -6.96 -13.91 4.67
C ARG A 174 -7.61 -12.78 3.88
N HIS A 175 -6.77 -11.98 3.26
CA HIS A 175 -7.11 -10.83 2.44
C HIS A 175 -6.07 -10.72 1.32
N ALA A 176 -6.44 -10.11 0.20
CA ALA A 176 -5.51 -9.86 -0.89
C ALA A 176 -5.42 -8.36 -1.14
N ILE A 177 -4.20 -7.83 -1.19
CA ILE A 177 -3.95 -6.44 -1.59
C ILE A 177 -3.38 -6.48 -3.00
N CYS A 178 -4.02 -5.81 -3.93
CA CYS A 178 -3.57 -5.69 -5.31
C CYS A 178 -3.08 -4.27 -5.55
N HIS A 179 -1.78 -4.11 -5.81
CA HIS A 179 -1.14 -2.84 -6.11
C HIS A 179 -0.99 -2.66 -7.62
N SER A 180 -1.53 -1.55 -8.17
CA SER A 180 -1.26 -1.19 -9.56
C SER A 180 0.22 -0.86 -9.75
N LEU A 181 0.87 -1.61 -10.64
CA LEU A 181 2.24 -1.37 -11.04
C LEU A 181 2.29 -0.55 -12.33
N MET A 182 3.29 0.31 -12.46
CA MET A 182 3.46 1.15 -13.65
C MET A 182 3.88 0.28 -14.84
N TYR A 183 3.05 0.28 -15.87
CA TYR A 183 3.26 -0.44 -17.13
C TYR A 183 2.36 0.22 -18.20
N PRO A 184 2.57 0.05 -19.51
CA PRO A 184 1.68 0.63 -20.53
C PRO A 184 0.20 0.24 -20.40
N SER A 185 -0.08 -0.98 -19.93
CA SER A 185 -1.42 -1.46 -19.56
C SER A 185 -1.60 -1.59 -18.04
N ALA A 186 -2.81 -1.92 -17.59
CA ALA A 186 -3.02 -2.28 -16.19
C ALA A 186 -2.29 -3.58 -15.85
N VAL A 187 -1.47 -3.51 -14.81
CA VAL A 187 -0.82 -4.66 -14.18
C VAL A 187 -0.99 -4.50 -12.68
N TYR A 188 -1.41 -5.55 -11.99
CA TYR A 188 -1.47 -5.56 -10.53
C TYR A 188 -0.57 -6.63 -9.96
N LEU A 189 0.22 -6.27 -8.96
CA LEU A 189 0.82 -7.23 -8.04
C LEU A 189 -0.16 -7.43 -6.88
N CYS A 190 -0.78 -8.61 -6.82
CA CYS A 190 -1.65 -9.03 -5.74
C CYS A 190 -0.87 -9.88 -4.75
N HIS A 191 -0.98 -9.60 -3.46
CA HIS A 191 -0.33 -10.40 -2.42
C HIS A 191 -1.16 -10.50 -1.14
N TYR A 192 -0.95 -11.58 -0.39
CA TYR A 192 -1.49 -11.79 0.95
C TYR A 192 -0.45 -11.36 1.97
N VAL A 193 -0.84 -10.56 2.96
CA VAL A 193 0.03 -10.19 4.07
C VAL A 193 -0.18 -11.16 5.24
N PRO A 194 0.79 -12.04 5.55
CA PRO A 194 0.72 -12.90 6.72
C PRO A 194 0.60 -12.08 8.00
N HIS A 195 -0.34 -12.45 8.87
CA HIS A 195 -0.62 -11.72 10.11
C HIS A 195 -0.86 -10.22 9.86
N GLY A 196 -1.49 -9.88 8.73
CA GLY A 196 -1.84 -8.51 8.40
C GLY A 196 -3.14 -8.06 9.07
N ARG A 197 -3.26 -6.78 9.40
CA ARG A 197 -4.53 -6.14 9.80
C ARG A 197 -4.93 -5.05 8.81
N LEU A 198 -6.08 -5.22 8.18
CA LEU A 198 -6.63 -4.29 7.20
C LEU A 198 -7.73 -3.43 7.82
N TYR A 199 -7.63 -2.12 7.65
CA TYR A 199 -8.56 -1.15 8.20
C TYR A 199 -9.17 -0.30 7.09
N SER A 200 -10.46 0.01 7.19
CA SER A 200 -11.06 1.17 6.54
C SER A 200 -11.27 2.27 7.57
N VAL A 201 -10.99 3.50 7.15
CA VAL A 201 -10.99 4.69 8.01
C VAL A 201 -11.82 5.76 7.34
N THR A 202 -12.91 6.16 7.97
CA THR A 202 -13.77 7.25 7.50
C THR A 202 -13.24 8.57 8.02
N LEU A 203 -13.02 9.52 7.11
CA LEU A 203 -12.36 10.79 7.38
C LEU A 203 -13.26 11.95 6.98
N LYS A 204 -13.30 12.99 7.81
CA LYS A 204 -13.96 14.27 7.50
C LYS A 204 -12.91 15.33 7.17
N PRO A 205 -12.83 15.84 5.94
CA PRO A 205 -11.86 16.88 5.59
C PRO A 205 -12.07 18.17 6.41
N SER A 206 -10.99 18.86 6.77
CA SER A 206 -11.05 20.08 7.60
C SER A 206 -11.57 21.32 6.87
N ASN A 207 -11.35 21.40 5.55
CA ASN A 207 -11.65 22.59 4.72
C ASN A 207 -12.76 22.34 3.67
N ALA A 208 -13.55 21.28 3.83
CA ALA A 208 -14.63 21.00 2.89
C ALA A 208 -15.93 21.66 3.38
N ASP A 209 -16.42 22.63 2.60
CA ASP A 209 -17.73 23.28 2.82
C ASP A 209 -18.87 22.25 2.81
N ASP A 210 -18.69 21.19 2.02
CA ASP A 210 -19.52 20.00 2.04
C ASP A 210 -18.98 18.98 3.05
N GLN A 211 -19.83 18.51 3.95
CA GLN A 211 -19.56 17.47 4.96
C GLN A 211 -19.28 16.07 4.36
N GLN A 212 -18.75 15.98 3.14
CA GLN A 212 -18.52 14.70 2.47
C GLN A 212 -17.36 13.96 3.12
N LEU A 213 -17.69 12.85 3.76
CA LEU A 213 -16.74 11.89 4.29
C LEU A 213 -15.96 11.24 3.13
N VAL A 214 -14.68 10.95 3.36
CA VAL A 214 -13.81 10.18 2.46
C VAL A 214 -13.34 8.92 3.18
N GLN A 215 -13.17 7.82 2.47
CA GLN A 215 -12.64 6.58 3.04
C GLN A 215 -11.16 6.42 2.71
N ALA A 216 -10.32 6.16 3.69
CA ALA A 216 -8.95 5.66 3.51
C ALA A 216 -8.86 4.19 3.90
N VAL A 217 -7.96 3.43 3.27
CA VAL A 217 -7.70 2.04 3.61
C VAL A 217 -6.23 1.89 3.99
N GLY A 218 -5.96 1.25 5.12
CA GLY A 218 -4.60 1.01 5.62
C GLY A 218 -4.38 -0.45 5.97
N ILE A 219 -3.16 -0.93 5.74
CA ILE A 219 -2.71 -2.27 6.11
C ILE A 219 -1.56 -2.16 7.10
N CYS A 220 -1.56 -3.05 8.09
CA CYS A 220 -0.46 -3.24 9.02
C CYS A 220 0.10 -4.65 8.89
N HIS A 221 1.42 -4.76 8.74
CA HIS A 221 2.18 -5.99 8.81
C HIS A 221 2.61 -6.18 10.27
N MET A 222 1.91 -7.09 10.97
CA MET A 222 2.14 -7.31 12.41
C MET A 222 3.37 -8.19 12.67
N ASP A 223 3.78 -8.99 11.67
CA ASP A 223 5.00 -9.78 11.72
C ASP A 223 5.94 -9.42 10.57
N THR A 224 7.06 -8.80 10.91
CA THR A 224 8.09 -8.37 9.94
C THR A 224 9.34 -9.25 9.96
N ARG A 225 9.33 -10.40 10.66
CA ARG A 225 10.51 -11.28 10.79
C ARG A 225 11.02 -11.81 9.45
N GLY A 226 10.12 -12.11 8.52
CA GLY A 226 10.45 -12.62 7.19
C GLY A 226 10.89 -11.55 6.19
N TRP A 227 10.93 -10.27 6.58
CA TRP A 227 11.31 -9.20 5.68
C TRP A 227 12.82 -9.12 5.50
N HIS A 228 13.26 -8.74 4.30
CA HIS A 228 14.68 -8.54 4.02
C HIS A 228 15.27 -7.46 4.95
N PRO A 229 16.44 -7.64 5.59
CA PRO A 229 17.00 -6.67 6.53
C PRO A 229 17.25 -5.26 5.96
N LEU A 230 17.48 -5.16 4.64
CA LEU A 230 17.61 -3.89 3.92
C LEU A 230 16.28 -3.38 3.34
N HIS A 231 15.13 -3.90 3.78
CA HIS A 231 13.83 -3.38 3.36
C HIS A 231 13.77 -1.88 3.70
N LEU A 232 13.18 -1.07 2.81
CA LEU A 232 13.12 0.39 2.97
C LEU A 232 12.47 0.79 4.30
N ALA A 233 11.54 -0.04 4.79
CA ALA A 233 11.03 0.07 6.14
C ALA A 233 12.14 0.13 7.19
N PHE A 234 12.99 -0.88 7.28
CA PHE A 234 14.03 -0.96 8.30
C PHE A 234 15.05 0.18 8.21
N LEU A 235 15.42 0.58 6.99
CA LEU A 235 16.32 1.72 6.78
C LEU A 235 15.70 3.03 7.28
N ASN A 236 14.43 3.26 6.97
CA ASN A 236 13.71 4.47 7.36
C ASN A 236 13.34 4.50 8.84
N LEU A 237 12.91 3.36 9.38
CA LEU A 237 12.46 3.22 10.77
C LEU A 237 13.61 3.01 11.75
N ARG A 238 14.83 2.77 11.24
CA ARG A 238 16.00 2.37 12.04
C ARG A 238 15.66 1.19 12.96
N THR A 239 14.87 0.25 12.45
CA THR A 239 14.54 -1.02 13.11
C THR A 239 15.04 -2.19 12.26
N THR A 240 14.83 -3.42 12.72
CA THR A 240 15.26 -4.65 12.07
C THR A 240 14.09 -5.63 11.97
N PRO A 241 14.19 -6.68 11.14
CA PRO A 241 13.17 -7.71 11.05
C PRO A 241 12.74 -8.24 12.44
N GLY A 242 11.43 -8.32 12.66
CA GLY A 242 10.84 -8.84 13.89
C GLY A 242 10.83 -7.89 15.09
N HIS A 243 11.36 -6.68 14.95
CA HIS A 243 11.43 -5.69 16.02
C HIS A 243 10.50 -4.50 15.74
N GLY A 244 9.26 -4.79 15.37
CA GLY A 244 8.20 -3.80 15.15
C GLY A 244 7.20 -4.19 14.07
N GLU A 245 6.13 -3.41 14.00
CA GLU A 245 5.06 -3.51 13.03
C GLU A 245 5.24 -2.42 11.97
N ALA A 246 4.89 -2.73 10.72
CA ALA A 246 4.96 -1.77 9.62
C ALA A 246 3.57 -1.56 9.06
N CYS A 247 3.04 -0.34 9.11
CA CYS A 247 1.76 -0.03 8.49
C CYS A 247 1.96 0.85 7.26
N HIS A 248 0.97 0.89 6.38
CA HIS A 248 0.91 1.90 5.32
C HIS A 248 -0.52 2.07 4.79
N TRP A 249 -0.75 3.22 4.17
CA TRP A 249 -1.99 3.48 3.47
C TRP A 249 -1.96 2.79 2.10
N LEU A 250 -3.12 2.28 1.68
CA LEU A 250 -3.36 1.88 0.31
C LEU A 250 -3.69 3.13 -0.50
N LEU A 251 -2.80 3.48 -1.42
CA LEU A 251 -2.98 4.65 -2.26
C LEU A 251 -3.85 4.35 -3.47
N LYS A 252 -4.24 5.40 -4.19
CA LYS A 252 -4.99 5.30 -5.46
C LYS A 252 -4.34 4.26 -6.39
N GLY A 253 -5.16 3.33 -6.89
CA GLY A 253 -4.70 2.22 -7.72
C GLY A 253 -4.35 0.96 -6.94
N SER A 254 -4.43 0.98 -5.61
CA SER A 254 -4.43 -0.24 -4.79
C SER A 254 -5.86 -0.65 -4.44
N ILE A 255 -6.13 -1.95 -4.43
CA ILE A 255 -7.43 -2.52 -4.10
C ILE A 255 -7.21 -3.62 -3.07
N ALA A 256 -7.90 -3.55 -1.93
CA ALA A 256 -7.96 -4.67 -1.01
C ALA A 256 -9.20 -5.51 -1.29
N PHE A 257 -9.05 -6.82 -1.29
CA PHE A 257 -10.13 -7.78 -1.36
C PHE A 257 -10.19 -8.54 -0.05
N VAL A 258 -11.37 -8.54 0.57
CA VAL A 258 -11.66 -9.27 1.81
C VAL A 258 -12.84 -10.19 1.59
N ASN A 259 -12.82 -11.36 2.22
CA ASN A 259 -13.98 -12.23 2.24
C ASN A 259 -15.08 -11.55 3.06
N GLY A 260 -16.24 -11.35 2.44
CA GLY A 260 -17.45 -10.91 3.13
C GLY A 260 -17.87 -11.94 4.16
N ALA A 261 -18.32 -11.44 5.31
CA ALA A 261 -18.92 -12.22 6.39
C ALA A 261 -20.25 -12.87 5.93
#